data_AF-A0A942SLF9-F1
#
_entry.id   AF-A0A942SLF9-F1
#
_cell.length_a   1.000
_cell.length_b   1.000
_cell.length_c   1.000
_cell.angle_alpha   90.00
_cell.angle_beta   90.00
_cell.angle_gamma   90.00
#
_symmetry.space_group_name_H-M   'P 1'
#
loop_
_entity.id
_entity.type
_entity.pdbx_description
1 polymer ?
#
loop_
_entity_poly.entity_id
_entity_poly.type
_entity_poly.pdbx_seq_one_letter_code
_entity_poly.pdbx_strand_id
1 'polypeptide(L)'
;MWLLYLTIIALCILVFKLGFAKKLPLLKSAVIYIFLILGCTVLTFFAIFLPIAEGLVVASLILIIYKIRRVNQKKAEAQEEI
;
A
#
# COMPACT_ATOMS: atom_id res chain seq x y z
N MET A 1 13.58 17.40 8.40
CA MET A 1 13.82 15.94 8.33
C MET A 1 12.72 15.07 8.96
N TRP A 2 11.83 15.63 9.79
CA TRP A 2 10.68 14.89 10.32
C TRP A 2 9.50 14.79 9.35
N LEU A 3 9.31 15.79 8.49
CA LEU A 3 8.26 15.78 7.46
C LEU A 3 8.43 14.62 6.48
N LEU A 4 9.62 14.40 5.92
CA LEU A 4 9.90 13.28 5.01
C LEU A 4 9.65 11.92 5.67
N TYR A 5 10.02 11.79 6.94
CA TYR A 5 9.78 10.58 7.72
C TYR A 5 8.29 10.30 7.88
N LEU A 6 7.51 11.34 8.21
CA LEU A 6 6.04 11.25 8.30
C LEU A 6 5.41 10.90 6.95
N THR A 7 5.89 11.49 5.85
CA THR A 7 5.39 11.22 4.49
C THR A 7 5.67 9.78 4.09
N ILE A 8 6.88 9.26 4.33
CA ILE A 8 7.23 7.87 4.05
C ILE A 8 6.37 6.91 4.88
N ILE A 9 6.19 7.17 6.17
CA ILE A 9 5.33 6.35 7.03
C ILE A 9 3.88 6.37 6.53
N ALA A 10 3.34 7.55 6.22
CA ALA A 10 1.97 7.69 5.74
C ALA A 10 1.76 6.97 4.40
N LEU A 11 2.69 7.12 3.45
CA LEU A 11 2.64 6.38 2.18
C LEU A 11 2.80 4.89 2.40
N CYS A 12 3.66 4.45 3.32
CA CYS A 12 3.90 3.03 3.55
C CYS A 12 2.64 2.38 4.12
N ILE A 13 1.97 3.04 5.07
CA ILE A 13 0.65 2.64 5.58
C ILE A 13 -0.39 2.60 4.46
N LEU A 14 -0.40 3.62 3.58
CA LEU A 14 -1.35 3.72 2.48
C LEU A 14 -1.15 2.59 1.45
N VAL A 15 0.09 2.36 1.02
CA VAL A 15 0.46 1.25 0.12
C VAL A 15 0.14 -0.09 0.74
N PHE A 16 0.42 -0.29 2.03
CA PHE A 16 0.11 -1.54 2.71
C PHE A 16 -1.41 -1.79 2.75
N LYS A 17 -2.18 -0.75 3.09
CA LYS A 17 -3.64 -0.82 3.10
C LYS A 17 -4.23 -1.03 1.69
N LEU A 18 -3.58 -0.53 0.63
CA LEU A 18 -4.02 -0.69 -0.75
C LEU A 18 -3.59 -2.04 -1.37
N GLY A 19 -2.36 -2.48 -1.12
CA GLY A 19 -1.79 -3.72 -1.65
C GLY A 19 -2.45 -4.95 -1.04
N PHE A 20 -2.88 -4.86 0.21
CA PHE A 20 -3.72 -5.86 0.83
C PHE A 20 -5.18 -5.67 0.42
N ALA A 21 -5.51 -6.10 -0.81
CA ALA A 21 -6.85 -6.06 -1.40
C ALA A 21 -7.89 -6.98 -0.71
N LYS A 22 -7.55 -7.62 0.41
CA LYS A 22 -8.43 -8.53 1.19
C LYS A 22 -8.67 -7.93 2.58
N LYS A 23 -9.89 -8.06 3.10
CA LYS A 23 -10.19 -7.79 4.51
C LYS A 23 -9.39 -8.80 5.34
N LEU A 24 -8.27 -8.39 5.93
CA LEU A 24 -7.48 -9.29 6.74
C LEU A 24 -8.13 -9.47 8.11
N PRO A 25 -8.24 -10.71 8.62
CA PRO A 25 -8.70 -10.95 9.97
C PRO A 25 -7.79 -10.20 10.96
N LEU A 26 -8.38 -9.62 12.01
CA LEU A 26 -7.72 -8.70 12.94
C LEU A 26 -6.38 -9.23 13.47
N LEU A 27 -6.28 -10.54 13.74
CA LEU A 27 -5.04 -11.19 14.17
C LEU A 27 -3.90 -11.11 13.14
N LYS A 28 -4.18 -11.31 11.85
CA LYS A 28 -3.15 -11.20 10.80
C LYS A 28 -2.72 -9.76 10.59
N SER A 29 -3.63 -8.80 10.78
CA SER A 29 -3.31 -7.37 10.73
C SER A 29 -2.27 -7.00 11.80
N ALA A 30 -2.39 -7.53 13.02
CA ALA A 30 -1.45 -7.27 14.10
C ALA A 30 -0.01 -7.73 13.78
N VAL A 31 0.16 -8.96 13.26
CA VAL A 31 1.48 -9.47 12.84
C VAL A 31 2.08 -8.62 11.72
N ILE A 32 1.23 -8.20 10.78
CA ILE A 32 1.61 -7.29 9.70
C ILE A 32 2.06 -5.93 10.22
N TYR A 33 1.36 -5.34 11.18
CA TYR A 33 1.74 -4.03 11.74
C TYR A 33 3.09 -4.13 12.47
N ILE A 34 3.36 -5.25 13.15
CA ILE A 34 4.67 -5.52 13.77
C ILE A 34 5.76 -5.61 12.69
N PHE A 35 5.52 -6.35 11.62
CA PHE A 35 6.44 -6.43 10.49
C PHE A 35 6.60 -5.10 9.76
N LEU A 36 5.56 -4.25 9.71
CA LEU A 36 5.59 -2.93 9.11
C LEU A 36 6.47 -1.97 9.91
N ILE A 37 6.41 -2.04 11.24
CA ILE A 37 7.25 -1.23 12.14
C ILE A 37 8.73 -1.66 12.00
N LEU A 38 9.00 -2.97 12.00
CA LEU A 38 10.34 -3.52 11.74
C LEU A 38 10.82 -3.24 10.30
N GLY A 39 9.91 -3.23 9.33
CA GLY A 39 10.20 -2.89 7.95
C GLY A 39 10.54 -1.41 7.83
N CYS A 40 9.83 -0.51 8.53
CA CYS A 40 10.07 0.93 8.51
C CYS A 40 11.44 1.32 9.05
N THR A 41 12.00 0.63 10.05
CA THR A 41 13.36 0.90 10.53
C THR A 41 14.40 0.58 9.44
N VAL A 42 14.24 -0.54 8.73
CA VAL A 42 15.07 -0.89 7.57
C VAL A 42 14.83 0.08 6.41
N LEU A 43 13.58 0.43 6.12
CA LEU A 43 13.20 1.35 5.04
C LEU A 43 13.79 2.75 5.26
N THR A 44 13.86 3.22 6.50
CA THR A 44 14.44 4.52 6.86
C THR A 44 15.94 4.54 6.59
N PHE A 45 16.63 3.43 6.86
CA PHE A 45 18.05 3.29 6.54
C PHE A 45 18.28 3.34 5.02
N PHE A 46 17.46 2.63 4.24
CA PHE A 46 17.55 2.71 2.77
C PHE A 46 17.06 4.06 2.22
N ALA A 47 16.11 4.75 2.85
CA ALA A 47 15.54 6.00 2.35
C ALA A 47 16.55 7.16 2.30
N ILE A 48 17.66 7.03 3.04
CA ILE A 48 18.79 7.97 2.97
C ILE A 48 19.57 7.80 1.66
N PHE A 49 19.61 6.60 1.10
CA PHE A 49 20.39 6.25 -0.10
C PHE A 49 19.53 6.03 -1.35
N LEU A 50 18.27 5.64 -1.17
CA LEU A 50 17.34 5.30 -2.25
C LEU A 50 16.10 6.21 -2.21
N PRO A 51 15.57 6.62 -3.36
CA PRO A 51 14.32 7.38 -3.48
C PRO A 51 13.08 6.49 -3.22
N ILE A 52 13.02 5.87 -2.04
CA ILE A 52 11.93 4.99 -1.61
C ILE A 52 10.59 5.70 -1.57
N ALA A 53 10.57 6.99 -1.21
CA ALA A 53 9.34 7.79 -1.20
C ALA A 53 8.70 7.83 -2.59
N GLU A 54 9.49 8.09 -3.63
CA GLU A 54 9.03 8.12 -5.02
C GLU A 54 8.57 6.73 -5.47
N GLY A 55 9.29 5.68 -5.08
CA GLY A 55 8.90 4.28 -5.34
C GLY A 55 7.56 3.92 -4.71
N LEU A 56 7.29 4.36 -3.48
CA LEU A 56 6.01 4.16 -2.81
C LEU A 56 4.88 4.95 -3.48
N VAL A 57 5.15 6.18 -3.95
CA VAL A 57 4.17 6.96 -4.72
C VAL A 57 3.77 6.17 -5.97
N VAL A 58 4.73 5.69 -6.75
CA VAL A 58 4.46 4.93 -7.98
C VAL A 58 3.73 3.61 -7.68
N ALA A 59 4.17 2.86 -6.67
CA ALA A 59 3.50 1.63 -6.24
C ALA A 59 2.05 1.89 -5.82
N SER A 60 1.79 2.97 -5.07
CA SER A 60 0.43 3.37 -4.68
C SER A 60 -0.42 3.68 -5.91
N LEU A 61 0.14 4.40 -6.88
CA LEU A 61 -0.55 4.77 -8.12
C LEU A 61 -0.95 3.52 -8.93
N ILE A 62 -0.04 2.57 -9.09
CA ILE A 62 -0.27 1.29 -9.78
C ILE A 62 -1.38 0.50 -9.10
N LEU A 63 -1.36 0.41 -7.77
CA LEU A 63 -2.39 -0.29 -6.99
C LEU A 63 -3.76 0.39 -7.10
N ILE A 64 -3.81 1.73 -7.11
CA ILE A 64 -5.06 2.49 -7.33
C ILE A 64 -5.64 2.14 -8.71
N ILE A 65 -4.83 2.21 -9.76
CA ILE A 65 -5.25 1.87 -11.13
C ILE A 65 -5.74 0.43 -11.21
N TYR A 66 -5.00 -0.51 -10.62
CA TYR A 66 -5.39 -1.92 -10.58
C TYR A 66 -6.72 -2.13 -9.86
N LYS A 67 -6.95 -1.43 -8.74
CA LYS A 67 -8.18 -1.53 -7.97
C LYS A 67 -9.39 -1.02 -8.75
N ILE A 68 -9.24 0.11 -9.45
CA ILE A 68 -10.28 0.68 -10.32
C ILE A 68 -10.59 -0.30 -11.47
N ARG A 69 -9.56 -0.83 -12.14
CA ARG A 69 -9.75 -1.88 -13.16
C ARG A 69 -10.51 -3.08 -12.63
N ARG A 70 -10.13 -3.60 -11.46
CA ARG A 70 -10.75 -4.81 -10.87
C ARG A 70 -12.22 -4.60 -10.50
N VAL A 71 -12.60 -3.42 -10.03
CA VAL A 71 -14.00 -3.08 -9.73
C VAL A 71 -14.81 -2.95 -11.03
N ASN A 72 -14.24 -2.36 -12.08
CA ASN A 72 -14.90 -2.26 -13.38
C ASN A 72 -15.14 -3.62 -14.04
N GLN A 73 -14.20 -4.57 -13.95
CA GLN A 73 -14.37 -5.92 -14.51
C GLN A 73 -15.55 -6.67 -13.85
N LYS A 74 -15.68 -6.57 -12.52
CA LYS A 74 -16.82 -7.15 -11.78
C LYS A 74 -18.17 -6.52 -12.15
N LYS A 75 -18.18 -5.26 -12.60
CA LYS A 75 -19.39 -4.58 -13.07
C LYS A 75 -19.75 -4.94 -14.51
N ALA A 76 -18.76 -5.16 -15.37
CA ALA A 76 -18.98 -5.55 -16.76
C ALA A 76 -19.65 -6.93 -16.86
N GLU A 77 -19.19 -7.91 -16.06
CA GLU A 77 -19.82 -9.25 -16.02
C GLU A 77 -21.25 -9.22 -15.46
N ALA A 78 -21.56 -8.33 -14.52
CA ALA A 78 -22.89 -8.22 -13.91
C ALA A 78 -23.92 -7.50 -14.80
N GLN A 79 -23.51 -6.92 -15.93
CA GLN A 79 -24.36 -6.13 -16.83
C GLN A 79 -24.66 -6.84 -18.16
N GLU A 80 -24.03 -8.00 -18.40
CA GLU A 80 -24.30 -8.86 -19.58
C GLU A 80 -25.41 -9.90 -19.32
N GLU A 81 -25.88 -10.03 -18.07
CA GLU A 81 -27.00 -10.93 -17.67
C GLU A 81 -28.36 -10.21 -17.52
N ILE A 82 -28.56 -9.01 -18.09
CA ILE A 82 -29.87 -8.29 -18.06
C ILE A 82 -30.42 -8.06 -19.46
#